data_AF-A0A8B6C2Z9-F1
#
_entry.id   AF-A0A8B6C2Z9-F1
#
_cell.length_a   1.000
_cell.length_b   1.000
_cell.length_c   1.000
_cell.angle_alpha   90.00
_cell.angle_beta   90.00
_cell.angle_gamma   90.00
#
_symmetry.space_group_name_H-M   'P 1'
#
loop_
_entity.id
_entity.type
_entity.pdbx_description
1 polymer ?
#
loop_
_entity_poly.entity_id
_entity_poly.type
_entity_poly.pdbx_seq_one_letter_code
_entity_poly.pdbx_strand_id
1 'polypeptide(L)'
;MIQSPSEDDSWPRFIVIKGTEEKPISKISPFVIHKQIQSVAGTVKKVSKMRSGNLLVECSNKSQSTNLLTMSTISNFPVSASPHNSLNSCKGIIRDRSQYLGDLTVEEIGEELSSQGVTNVIRFQIKKNGNIIKLNTYLLTFRTPTPPPSITLGCFGIRVDMLSQTQFACFTCQKFGHGSKQCRVSRDASSVLTKDTRNKLSL
;
A
#
# COMPACT_ATOMS: atom_id res chain seq x y z
N MET A 1 11.17 6.66 -26.81
CA MET A 1 10.86 7.80 -25.93
C MET A 1 9.80 7.35 -24.94
N ILE A 2 10.16 7.13 -23.68
CA ILE A 2 9.19 6.80 -22.64
C ILE A 2 8.92 8.12 -21.92
N GLN A 3 7.71 8.66 -22.07
CA GLN A 3 7.30 9.89 -21.41
C GLN A 3 7.40 9.69 -19.90
N SER A 4 8.13 10.58 -19.23
CA SER A 4 8.06 10.74 -17.78
C SER A 4 6.60 11.01 -17.38
N PRO A 5 6.05 10.34 -16.35
CA PRO A 5 4.67 10.62 -15.92
C PRO A 5 4.58 12.08 -15.48
N SER A 6 3.70 12.85 -16.10
CA SER A 6 3.38 14.22 -15.67
C SER A 6 2.86 14.21 -14.23
N GLU A 7 3.27 15.19 -13.43
CA GLU A 7 2.92 15.31 -11.99
C GLU A 7 1.41 15.32 -11.68
N ASP A 8 0.56 15.48 -12.70
CA ASP A 8 -0.90 15.60 -12.61
C ASP A 8 -1.68 14.26 -12.77
N ASP A 9 -0.99 13.12 -12.86
CA ASP A 9 -1.64 11.81 -13.06
C ASP A 9 -1.78 10.96 -11.79
N SER A 10 -1.37 11.50 -10.63
CA SER A 10 -1.46 10.81 -9.34
C SER A 10 -2.82 11.04 -8.67
N TRP A 11 -3.81 10.20 -9.00
CA TRP A 11 -5.10 10.13 -8.31
C TRP A 11 -5.23 8.83 -7.50
N PRO A 12 -5.97 8.83 -6.37
CA PRO A 12 -6.10 7.65 -5.54
C PRO A 12 -6.97 6.59 -6.21
N ARG A 13 -6.37 5.43 -6.49
CA ARG A 13 -7.06 4.30 -7.10
C ARG A 13 -8.03 3.60 -6.17
N PHE A 14 -7.70 3.54 -4.89
CA PHE A 14 -8.45 2.83 -3.87
C PHE A 14 -9.13 3.84 -2.95
N ILE A 15 -10.46 3.86 -2.97
CA ILE A 15 -11.29 4.75 -2.15
C ILE A 15 -12.00 3.93 -1.08
N VAL A 16 -11.98 4.41 0.15
CA VAL A 16 -12.75 3.87 1.28
C VAL A 16 -13.97 4.75 1.49
N ILE A 17 -15.15 4.14 1.40
CA ILE A 17 -16.42 4.77 1.78
C ILE A 17 -16.80 4.26 3.16
N LYS A 18 -16.93 5.19 4.11
CA LYS A 18 -17.27 4.92 5.51
C LYS A 18 -18.69 5.42 5.79
N GLY A 19 -19.49 4.59 6.45
CA GLY A 19 -20.79 5.02 6.99
C GLY A 19 -20.61 5.70 8.35
N THR A 20 -21.69 6.25 8.87
CA THR A 20 -21.74 6.74 10.25
C THR A 20 -21.96 5.58 11.24
N GLU A 21 -21.59 5.79 12.51
CA GLU A 21 -21.73 4.77 13.55
C GLU A 21 -23.19 4.36 13.77
N GLU A 22 -24.11 5.31 13.68
CA GLU A 22 -25.55 5.09 13.83
C GLU A 22 -26.14 4.24 12.69
N LYS A 23 -25.62 4.44 11.47
CA LYS A 23 -26.12 3.78 10.25
C LYS A 23 -24.95 3.22 9.43
N PRO A 24 -24.42 2.04 9.82
CA PRO A 24 -23.32 1.43 9.10
C PRO A 24 -23.77 0.97 7.71
N ILE A 25 -22.85 1.03 6.74
CA ILE A 25 -23.10 0.61 5.36
C ILE A 25 -23.54 -0.86 5.27
N SER A 26 -23.18 -1.68 6.25
CA SER A 26 -23.61 -3.08 6.36
C SER A 26 -25.11 -3.29 6.43
N LYS A 27 -25.90 -2.28 6.83
CA LYS A 27 -27.37 -2.32 6.87
C LYS A 27 -28.03 -1.89 5.56
N ILE A 28 -27.27 -1.34 4.61
CA ILE A 28 -27.79 -0.90 3.32
C ILE A 28 -27.83 -2.08 2.35
N SER A 29 -28.90 -2.19 1.57
CA SER A 29 -29.03 -3.22 0.53
C SER A 29 -27.85 -3.15 -0.46
N PRO A 30 -27.20 -4.28 -0.78
CA PRO A 30 -26.12 -4.34 -1.77
C PRO A 30 -26.53 -3.79 -3.14
N PHE A 31 -27.79 -3.96 -3.53
CA PHE A 31 -28.32 -3.43 -4.79
C PHE A 31 -28.42 -1.90 -4.79
N VAL A 32 -28.75 -1.29 -3.65
CA VAL A 32 -28.79 0.18 -3.49
C VAL A 32 -27.38 0.74 -3.56
N ILE A 33 -26.44 0.11 -2.86
CA ILE A 33 -25.02 0.47 -2.90
C ILE A 33 -24.51 0.42 -4.35
N HIS A 34 -24.78 -0.68 -5.05
CA HIS A 34 -24.35 -0.87 -6.44
C HIS A 34 -24.91 0.22 -7.36
N LYS A 35 -26.23 0.46 -7.32
CA LYS A 35 -26.88 1.50 -8.13
C LYS A 35 -26.32 2.89 -7.85
N GLN A 36 -26.08 3.23 -6.58
CA GLN A 36 -25.52 4.53 -6.22
C GLN A 36 -24.09 4.70 -6.74
N ILE A 37 -23.22 3.71 -6.52
CA ILE A 37 -21.84 3.75 -7.03
C ILE A 37 -21.84 3.86 -8.56
N GLN A 38 -22.70 3.09 -9.23
CA GLN A 38 -22.85 3.13 -10.67
C GLN A 38 -23.36 4.50 -11.16
N SER A 39 -24.26 5.16 -10.43
CA SER A 39 -24.73 6.51 -10.76
C SER A 39 -23.65 7.58 -10.61
N VAL A 40 -22.77 7.44 -9.61
CA VAL A 40 -21.74 8.45 -9.29
C VAL A 40 -20.47 8.26 -10.13
N ALA A 41 -20.06 7.01 -10.34
CA ALA A 41 -18.76 6.65 -10.94
C ALA A 41 -18.87 5.73 -12.16
N GLY A 42 -20.08 5.32 -12.57
CA GLY A 42 -20.24 4.32 -13.63
C GLY A 42 -19.66 2.96 -13.23
N THR A 43 -19.14 2.22 -14.21
CA THR A 43 -18.54 0.90 -13.98
C THR A 43 -17.13 1.03 -13.40
N VAL A 44 -17.01 0.81 -12.10
CA VAL A 44 -15.73 0.74 -11.38
C VAL A 44 -15.09 -0.64 -11.52
N LYS A 45 -13.79 -0.76 -11.29
CA LYS A 45 -13.05 -2.02 -11.46
C LYS A 45 -13.46 -3.08 -10.44
N LYS A 46 -13.62 -2.67 -9.18
CA LYS A 46 -14.01 -3.58 -8.10
C LYS A 46 -14.67 -2.82 -6.96
N VAL A 47 -15.68 -3.44 -6.35
CA VAL A 47 -16.24 -3.02 -5.06
C VAL A 47 -16.16 -4.21 -4.11
N SER A 48 -15.71 -3.97 -2.89
CA SER A 48 -15.62 -5.02 -1.86
C SER A 48 -15.95 -4.48 -0.48
N LYS A 49 -16.54 -5.33 0.37
CA LYS A 49 -16.82 -5.01 1.76
C LYS A 49 -15.59 -5.31 2.61
N MET A 50 -15.16 -4.32 3.38
CA MET A 50 -14.06 -4.46 4.34
C MET A 50 -14.55 -5.14 5.61
N ARG A 51 -13.62 -5.74 6.37
CA ARG A 51 -13.93 -6.32 7.70
C ARG A 51 -14.54 -5.31 8.67
N SER A 52 -14.17 -4.04 8.55
CA SER A 52 -14.75 -2.95 9.35
C SER A 52 -16.21 -2.65 9.03
N GLY A 53 -16.79 -3.24 7.97
CA GLY A 53 -18.12 -2.93 7.47
C GLY A 53 -18.17 -1.79 6.44
N ASN A 54 -17.03 -1.11 6.20
CA ASN A 54 -16.88 -0.09 5.16
C ASN A 54 -16.79 -0.71 3.76
N LEU A 55 -16.87 0.13 2.73
CA LEU A 55 -16.66 -0.29 1.35
C LEU A 55 -15.28 0.16 0.87
N LEU A 56 -14.63 -0.72 0.12
CA LEU A 56 -13.44 -0.43 -0.67
C LEU A 56 -13.82 -0.46 -2.14
N VAL A 57 -13.54 0.63 -2.84
CA VAL A 57 -13.77 0.78 -4.29
C VAL A 57 -12.44 0.95 -4.99
N GLU A 58 -12.20 0.14 -6.02
CA GLU A 58 -11.07 0.27 -6.93
C GLU A 58 -11.54 0.97 -8.22
N CYS A 59 -10.97 2.15 -8.47
CA CYS A 59 -11.27 3.00 -9.61
C CYS A 59 -10.38 2.66 -10.81
N SER A 60 -10.93 2.88 -12.00
CA SER A 60 -10.23 2.68 -13.28
C SER A 60 -9.64 3.98 -13.84
N ASN A 61 -10.17 5.14 -13.45
CA ASN A 61 -9.74 6.44 -13.95
C ASN A 61 -9.89 7.57 -12.90
N LYS A 62 -9.29 8.73 -13.20
CA LYS A 62 -9.30 9.94 -12.35
C LYS A 62 -10.72 10.44 -12.05
N SER A 63 -11.60 10.48 -13.06
CA SER A 63 -12.98 10.96 -12.90
C SER A 63 -13.77 10.15 -11.87
N GLN A 64 -13.65 8.82 -11.90
CA GLN A 64 -14.27 7.94 -10.91
C GLN A 64 -13.80 8.24 -9.49
N SER A 65 -12.49 8.37 -9.32
CA SER A 65 -11.89 8.71 -8.03
C SER A 65 -12.42 10.05 -7.50
N THR A 66 -12.40 11.09 -8.32
CA THR A 66 -12.86 12.42 -7.93
C THR A 66 -14.34 12.41 -7.54
N ASN A 67 -15.20 11.81 -8.37
CA ASN A 67 -16.63 11.73 -8.09
C ASN A 67 -16.92 10.99 -6.79
N LEU A 68 -16.24 9.86 -6.55
CA LEU A 68 -16.40 9.11 -5.31
C LEU A 68 -15.91 9.87 -4.09
N LEU A 69 -14.81 10.62 -4.19
CA LEU A 69 -14.30 11.45 -3.09
C LEU A 69 -15.27 12.58 -2.72
N THR A 70 -16.03 13.10 -3.68
CA THR A 70 -17.07 14.12 -3.43
C THR A 70 -18.38 13.55 -2.89
N MET A 71 -18.54 12.23 -2.88
CA MET A 71 -19.79 11.59 -2.45
C MET A 71 -19.95 11.68 -0.93
N SER A 72 -21.07 12.27 -0.50
CA SER A 72 -21.44 12.45 0.91
C SER A 72 -22.62 11.59 1.36
N THR A 73 -23.36 10.99 0.42
CA THR A 73 -24.53 10.17 0.72
C THR A 73 -24.61 8.92 -0.15
N ILE A 74 -25.18 7.85 0.41
CA ILE A 74 -25.69 6.70 -0.35
C ILE A 74 -27.17 6.60 -0.09
N SER A 75 -28.00 6.90 -1.10
CA SER A 75 -29.44 7.12 -0.91
C SER A 75 -29.65 8.21 0.18
N ASN A 76 -30.23 7.86 1.33
CA ASN A 76 -30.48 8.79 2.44
C ASN A 76 -29.51 8.58 3.62
N PHE A 77 -28.41 7.84 3.42
CA PHE A 77 -27.44 7.52 4.45
C PHE A 77 -26.19 8.39 4.29
N PRO A 78 -25.80 9.17 5.30
CA PRO A 78 -24.56 9.95 5.24
C PRO A 78 -23.35 9.02 5.22
N VAL A 79 -22.41 9.31 4.33
CA VAL A 79 -21.13 8.61 4.20
C VAL A 79 -20.00 9.60 4.03
N SER A 80 -18.77 9.15 4.30
CA SER A 80 -17.55 9.87 3.95
C SER A 80 -16.67 9.01 3.05
N ALA A 81 -16.16 9.60 1.99
CA ALA A 81 -15.20 8.96 1.10
C ALA A 81 -13.80 9.52 1.35
N SER A 82 -12.80 8.64 1.36
CA SER A 82 -11.40 9.02 1.57
C SER A 82 -10.45 8.07 0.83
N PRO A 83 -9.25 8.52 0.42
CA PRO A 83 -8.25 7.60 -0.12
C PRO A 83 -7.89 6.52 0.91
N HIS A 84 -7.74 5.28 0.45
CA HIS A 84 -7.21 4.23 1.29
C HIS A 84 -5.75 4.56 1.66
N ASN A 85 -5.42 4.42 2.95
CA ASN A 85 -4.13 4.84 3.51
C ASN A 85 -2.91 4.08 2.96
N SER A 86 -3.02 2.78 2.75
CA SER A 86 -1.91 1.94 2.28
C SER A 86 -2.01 1.44 0.85
N LEU A 87 -3.21 1.17 0.33
CA LEU A 87 -3.37 0.58 -1.02
C LEU A 87 -3.03 1.55 -2.16
N ASN A 88 -2.98 2.86 -1.88
CA ASN A 88 -2.59 3.88 -2.87
C ASN A 88 -1.08 4.15 -2.89
N SER A 89 -0.29 3.44 -2.10
CA SER A 89 1.16 3.49 -2.18
C SER A 89 1.72 2.08 -2.31
N CYS A 90 2.93 1.99 -2.81
CA CYS A 90 3.62 0.71 -2.90
C CYS A 90 5.09 0.87 -2.57
N LYS A 91 5.75 -0.26 -2.34
CA LYS A 91 7.17 -0.30 -2.06
C LYS A 91 7.88 -1.14 -3.12
N GLY A 92 9.01 -0.63 -3.60
CA GLY A 92 9.86 -1.32 -4.55
C GLY A 92 11.31 -1.29 -4.11
N ILE A 93 12.07 -2.33 -4.45
CA ILE A 93 13.49 -2.42 -4.16
C ILE A 93 14.26 -2.18 -5.45
N ILE A 94 15.28 -1.32 -5.39
CA ILE A 94 16.28 -1.21 -6.45
C ILE A 94 17.62 -1.75 -5.95
N ARG A 95 18.35 -2.44 -6.84
CA ARG A 95 19.70 -2.95 -6.58
C ARG A 95 20.69 -2.26 -7.52
N ASP A 96 21.36 -1.24 -7.01
CA ASP A 96 22.30 -0.44 -7.76
C ASP A 96 23.66 -1.13 -7.85
N ARG A 97 23.79 -2.04 -8.83
CA ARG A 97 25.02 -2.80 -9.06
C ARG A 97 26.18 -1.93 -9.55
N SER A 98 25.86 -0.84 -10.23
CA SER A 98 26.85 0.10 -10.80
C SER A 98 27.30 1.16 -9.78
N GLN A 99 26.66 1.22 -8.61
CA GLN A 99 26.97 2.13 -7.51
C GLN A 99 26.78 3.62 -7.84
N TYR A 100 25.89 3.95 -8.80
CA TYR A 100 25.58 5.33 -9.16
C TYR A 100 25.06 6.17 -7.98
N LEU A 101 24.38 5.54 -7.03
CA LEU A 101 23.80 6.17 -5.84
C LEU A 101 24.69 6.01 -4.59
N GLY A 102 25.90 5.47 -4.76
CA GLY A 102 26.77 5.05 -3.65
C GLY A 102 27.15 6.20 -2.72
N ASP A 103 27.47 7.36 -3.31
CA ASP A 103 27.95 8.56 -2.62
C ASP A 103 26.84 9.53 -2.22
N LEU A 104 25.62 9.31 -2.71
CA LEU A 104 24.45 10.15 -2.40
C LEU A 104 23.81 9.76 -1.07
N THR A 105 23.28 10.77 -0.39
CA THR A 105 22.39 10.64 0.76
C THR A 105 21.00 10.17 0.33
N VAL A 106 20.19 9.65 1.27
CA VAL A 106 18.84 9.18 0.93
C VAL A 106 17.91 10.34 0.59
N GLU A 107 18.20 11.52 1.13
CA GLU A 107 17.54 12.78 0.88
C GLU A 107 17.76 13.23 -0.57
N GLU A 108 19.02 13.31 -1.02
CA GLU A 108 19.36 13.65 -2.42
C GLU A 108 18.74 12.66 -3.41
N ILE A 109 18.80 11.35 -3.12
CA ILE A 109 18.15 10.33 -3.96
C ILE A 109 16.63 10.54 -4.00
N GLY A 110 16.02 10.90 -2.87
CA GLY A 110 14.60 11.18 -2.79
C GLY A 110 14.18 12.38 -3.62
N GLU A 111 14.96 13.46 -3.60
CA GLU A 111 14.74 14.67 -4.39
C GLU A 111 14.83 14.37 -5.89
N GLU A 112 15.90 13.73 -6.34
CA GLU A 112 16.12 13.37 -7.75
C GLU A 112 15.05 12.42 -8.31
N LEU A 113 14.50 11.54 -7.47
CA LEU A 113 13.47 10.56 -7.86
C LEU A 113 12.04 11.02 -7.58
N SER A 114 11.84 12.22 -7.01
CA SER A 114 10.52 12.73 -6.62
C SER A 114 9.55 12.88 -7.80
N SER A 115 10.07 13.33 -8.94
CA SER A 115 9.37 13.46 -10.22
C SER A 115 8.88 12.12 -10.78
N GLN A 116 9.52 11.01 -10.38
CA GLN A 116 9.12 9.65 -10.74
C GLN A 116 8.18 9.02 -9.71
N GLY A 117 7.65 9.84 -8.79
CA GLY A 117 6.63 9.42 -7.83
C GLY A 117 7.18 8.79 -6.55
N VAL A 118 8.50 8.85 -6.30
CA VAL A 118 9.11 8.38 -5.05
C VAL A 118 8.84 9.40 -3.92
N THR A 119 8.44 8.93 -2.75
CA THR A 119 8.17 9.76 -1.55
C THR A 119 9.05 9.44 -0.36
N ASN A 120 9.69 8.28 -0.36
CA ASN A 120 10.58 7.88 0.71
C ASN A 120 11.63 6.90 0.20
N VAL A 121 12.86 7.06 0.67
CA VAL A 121 14.01 6.25 0.32
C VAL A 121 14.65 5.72 1.59
N ILE A 122 14.89 4.41 1.64
CA ILE A 122 15.62 3.77 2.73
C ILE A 122 16.76 2.96 2.11
N ARG A 123 18.00 3.28 2.48
CA ARG A 123 19.18 2.49 2.10
C ARG A 123 19.37 1.33 3.09
N PHE A 124 19.45 0.10 2.58
CA PHE A 124 19.69 -1.05 3.43
C PHE A 124 21.10 -1.04 4.02
N GLN A 125 21.22 -1.54 5.24
CA GLN A 125 22.46 -1.63 5.98
C GLN A 125 22.54 -2.99 6.68
N ILE A 126 23.74 -3.55 6.79
CA ILE A 126 24.00 -4.79 7.52
C ILE A 126 25.03 -4.55 8.61
N LYS A 127 24.87 -5.22 9.75
CA LYS A 127 25.90 -5.26 10.80
C LYS A 127 26.77 -6.49 10.57
N LYS A 128 28.07 -6.28 10.33
CA LYS A 128 29.06 -7.35 10.18
C LYS A 128 30.26 -7.02 11.06
N ASN A 129 30.60 -7.92 11.98
CA ASN A 129 31.72 -7.76 12.91
C ASN A 129 31.71 -6.43 13.69
N GLY A 130 30.54 -6.01 14.17
CA GLY A 130 30.37 -4.74 14.89
C GLY A 130 30.27 -3.49 14.00
N ASN A 131 30.62 -3.59 12.72
CA ASN A 131 30.58 -2.47 11.78
C ASN A 131 29.27 -2.44 10.99
N ILE A 132 28.77 -1.24 10.72
CA ILE A 132 27.61 -1.00 9.86
C ILE A 132 28.13 -0.84 8.42
N ILE A 133 27.68 -1.72 7.53
CA ILE A 133 28.00 -1.68 6.10
C ILE A 133 26.74 -1.23 5.35
N LYS A 134 26.84 -0.12 4.63
CA LYS A 134 25.77 0.35 3.74
C LYS A 134 25.75 -0.49 2.47
N LEU A 135 24.59 -1.00 2.09
CA LEU A 135 24.39 -1.72 0.85
C LEU A 135 23.98 -0.75 -0.27
N ASN A 136 24.28 -1.10 -1.51
CA ASN A 136 23.77 -0.42 -2.71
C ASN A 136 22.41 -1.00 -3.08
N THR A 137 21.52 -1.08 -2.09
CA THR A 137 20.16 -1.60 -2.23
C THR A 137 19.24 -0.68 -1.45
N TYR A 138 18.19 -0.22 -2.13
CA TYR A 138 17.32 0.85 -1.64
C TYR A 138 15.88 0.39 -1.72
N LEU A 139 15.13 0.65 -0.66
CA LEU A 139 13.69 0.51 -0.61
C LEU A 139 13.09 1.88 -0.91
N LEU A 140 12.31 1.94 -1.98
CA LEU A 140 11.60 3.12 -2.43
C LEU A 140 10.11 2.97 -2.11
N THR A 141 9.50 4.04 -1.62
CA THR A 141 8.04 4.14 -1.51
C THR A 141 7.52 5.01 -2.66
N PHE A 142 6.55 4.50 -3.42
CA PHE A 142 5.92 5.20 -4.53
C PHE A 142 4.51 5.64 -4.16
N ARG A 143 4.05 6.75 -4.76
CA ARG A 143 2.67 7.27 -4.68
C ARG A 143 1.66 6.46 -5.50
N THR A 144 2.10 5.41 -6.17
CA THR A 144 1.25 4.56 -7.00
C THR A 144 0.91 3.26 -6.28
N PRO A 145 -0.24 2.63 -6.59
CA PRO A 145 -0.63 1.35 -5.99
C PRO A 145 0.25 0.17 -6.41
N THR A 146 0.97 0.31 -7.52
CA THR A 146 1.90 -0.69 -8.06
C THR A 146 3.19 0.00 -8.49
N PRO A 147 4.36 -0.60 -8.22
CA PRO A 147 5.63 0.03 -8.58
C PRO A 147 5.80 0.01 -10.10
N PRO A 148 6.45 1.02 -10.67
CA PRO A 148 6.87 0.94 -12.07
C PRO A 148 7.86 -0.22 -12.24
N PRO A 149 7.98 -0.83 -13.43
CA PRO A 149 8.93 -1.93 -13.67
C PRO A 149 10.40 -1.46 -13.60
N SER A 150 10.64 -0.17 -13.84
CA SER A 150 11.95 0.48 -13.77
C SER A 150 11.80 1.96 -13.48
N ILE A 151 12.86 2.57 -12.95
CA ILE A 151 13.03 4.02 -12.82
C ILE A 151 14.30 4.45 -13.56
N THR A 152 14.43 5.75 -13.81
CA THR A 152 15.57 6.35 -14.48
C THR A 152 16.46 7.05 -13.45
N LEU A 153 17.75 6.76 -13.47
CA LEU A 153 18.81 7.44 -12.72
C LEU A 153 19.59 8.30 -13.70
N GLY A 154 19.22 9.59 -13.83
CA GLY A 154 19.78 10.48 -14.85
C GLY A 154 19.53 9.95 -16.27
N CYS A 155 20.51 9.26 -16.85
CA CYS A 155 20.45 8.66 -18.19
C CYS A 155 20.34 7.13 -18.21
N PHE A 156 20.32 6.45 -17.05
CA PHE A 156 20.29 4.98 -16.97
C PHE A 156 19.00 4.44 -16.37
N GLY A 157 18.44 3.38 -16.95
CA GLY A 157 17.30 2.67 -16.36
C GLY A 157 17.73 1.62 -15.34
N ILE A 158 17.08 1.57 -14.18
CA ILE A 158 17.25 0.52 -13.17
C ILE A 158 15.91 -0.16 -12.89
N ARG A 159 15.92 -1.50 -12.81
CA ARG A 159 14.71 -2.28 -12.51
C ARG A 159 14.29 -2.09 -11.06
N VAL A 160 12.98 -2.04 -10.86
CA VAL A 160 12.36 -2.02 -9.54
C VAL A 160 11.74 -3.38 -9.28
N ASP A 161 12.24 -4.06 -8.25
CA ASP A 161 11.67 -5.30 -7.78
C ASP A 161 10.51 -4.99 -6.84
N MET A 162 9.31 -5.48 -7.15
CA MET A 162 8.14 -5.30 -6.29
C MET A 162 8.42 -5.93 -4.92
N LEU A 163 8.21 -5.17 -3.85
CA LEU A 163 8.18 -5.76 -2.52
C LEU A 163 6.91 -6.59 -2.40
N SER A 164 7.01 -7.91 -2.57
CA SER A 164 5.89 -8.80 -2.29
C SER A 164 5.46 -8.56 -0.85
N GLN A 165 4.18 -8.26 -0.62
CA GLN A 165 3.66 -8.19 0.74
C GLN A 165 3.87 -9.56 1.39
N THR A 166 4.91 -9.70 2.22
CA THR A 166 5.21 -10.94 2.91
C THR A 166 3.97 -11.34 3.69
N GLN A 167 3.36 -12.46 3.31
CA GLN A 167 2.29 -13.04 4.11
C GLN A 167 2.98 -13.58 5.36
N PHE A 168 2.86 -12.87 6.47
CA PHE A 168 3.33 -13.38 7.74
C PHE A 168 2.43 -14.56 8.14
N ALA A 169 3.05 -15.64 8.60
CA ALA A 169 2.32 -16.74 9.22
C ALA A 169 1.72 -16.26 10.55
N CYS A 170 0.51 -16.69 10.85
CA CYS A 170 -0.09 -16.47 12.16
C CYS A 170 0.76 -17.14 13.24
N PHE A 171 1.24 -16.41 14.25
CA PHE A 171 2.04 -17.03 15.33
C PHE A 171 1.27 -18.03 16.19
N THR A 172 -0.07 -18.08 16.07
CA THR A 172 -0.91 -19.04 16.81
C THR A 172 -1.09 -20.36 16.04
N CYS A 173 -1.41 -20.30 14.74
CA CYS A 173 -1.71 -21.52 13.95
C CYS A 173 -0.76 -21.77 12.78
N GLN A 174 0.25 -20.92 12.59
CA GLN A 174 1.25 -20.94 11.52
C GLN A 174 0.70 -20.88 10.09
N LYS A 175 -0.61 -20.71 9.89
CA LYS A 175 -1.22 -20.50 8.56
C LYS A 175 -1.03 -19.04 8.10
N PHE A 176 -0.82 -18.88 6.80
CA PHE A 176 -0.71 -17.58 6.14
C PHE A 176 -2.07 -16.87 6.01
N GLY A 177 -2.04 -15.57 5.71
CA GLY A 177 -3.24 -14.79 5.38
C GLY A 177 -3.96 -14.14 6.57
N HIS A 178 -3.49 -14.34 7.81
CA HIS A 178 -4.01 -13.63 8.98
C HIS A 178 -2.96 -13.50 10.09
N GLY A 179 -3.03 -12.43 10.89
CA GLY A 179 -2.20 -12.25 12.08
C GLY A 179 -2.83 -12.89 13.33
N SER A 180 -2.05 -13.00 14.42
CA SER A 180 -2.48 -13.67 15.66
C SER A 180 -3.76 -13.08 16.27
N LYS A 181 -3.95 -11.75 16.19
CA LYS A 181 -5.17 -11.06 16.66
C LYS A 181 -6.44 -11.46 15.89
N GLN A 182 -6.27 -12.02 14.69
CA GLN A 182 -7.36 -12.41 13.81
C GLN A 182 -7.48 -13.95 13.68
N CYS A 183 -6.69 -14.68 14.47
CA CYS A 183 -6.72 -16.15 14.51
C CYS A 183 -8.03 -16.63 15.13
N ARG A 184 -8.69 -17.59 14.47
CA ARG A 184 -9.91 -18.24 14.99
C ARG A 184 -9.61 -19.45 15.87
N VAL A 185 -8.35 -19.90 15.90
CA VAL A 185 -7.88 -20.95 16.81
C VAL A 185 -7.62 -20.30 18.17
N SER A 186 -8.35 -20.73 19.20
CA SER A 186 -8.02 -20.42 20.60
C SER A 186 -6.68 -21.05 20.95
N ARG A 187 -5.83 -20.34 21.69
CA ARG A 187 -4.67 -20.98 22.31
C ARG A 187 -5.19 -21.93 23.37
N ASP A 188 -5.26 -23.21 23.07
CA ASP A 188 -5.37 -24.20 24.14
C ASP A 188 -4.08 -24.10 24.96
N ALA A 189 -4.24 -23.82 26.25
CA ALA A 189 -3.17 -23.65 27.22
C ALA A 189 -2.53 -25.01 27.56
N SER A 190 -2.04 -25.74 26.57
CA SER A 190 -1.44 -27.06 26.74
C SER A 190 -0.34 -27.33 25.71
N SER A 191 0.60 -26.40 25.56
CA SER A 191 1.98 -26.72 25.18
C SER A 191 2.88 -25.51 25.47
N VAL A 192 3.28 -25.39 26.74
CA VAL A 192 4.43 -24.56 27.12
C VAL A 192 5.66 -25.17 26.47
N LEU A 193 6.20 -24.52 25.45
CA LEU A 193 7.62 -24.61 25.14
C LEU A 193 8.14 -23.18 25.02
N THR A 194 8.83 -22.79 26.09
CA THR A 194 9.73 -21.66 26.16
C THR A 194 10.73 -21.74 25.01
N LYS A 195 10.83 -20.65 24.24
CA LYS A 195 12.10 -20.22 23.63
C LYS A 195 12.01 -18.74 23.30
N ASP A 196 12.50 -17.99 24.27
CA ASP A 196 13.10 -16.69 24.09
C ASP A 196 14.19 -16.77 23.00
N THR A 197 14.10 -15.93 21.97
CA THR A 197 15.25 -15.38 21.23
C THR A 197 14.79 -14.30 20.25
N ARG A 198 15.12 -13.08 20.62
CA ARG A 198 15.44 -11.91 19.78
C ARG A 198 15.51 -12.18 18.27
N ASN A 199 14.69 -11.46 17.50
CA ASN A 199 15.21 -10.73 16.35
C ASN A 199 14.31 -9.52 16.03
N LYS A 200 14.77 -8.33 16.46
CA LYS A 200 14.23 -7.06 15.99
C LYS A 200 14.75 -6.84 14.57
N LEU A 201 13.95 -7.22 13.58
CA LEU A 201 13.98 -6.55 12.28
C LEU A 201 13.28 -5.20 12.48
N SER A 202 14.06 -4.18 12.83
CA SER A 202 13.62 -2.79 12.73
C SER A 202 13.59 -2.42 11.25
N LEU A 203 12.38 -2.43 10.68
CA LEU A 203 12.02 -1.61 9.51
C LEU A 203 11.88 -0.15 9.93
#